data_AF-I0Z051-F1
#
_entry.id   AF-I0Z051-F1
#
_cell.length_a   1.000
_cell.length_b   1.000
_cell.length_c   1.000
_cell.angle_alpha   90.00
_cell.angle_beta   90.00
_cell.angle_gamma   90.00
#
_symmetry.space_group_name_H-M   'P 1'
#
loop_
_entity.id
_entity.type
_entity.pdbx_description
1 polymer ?
#
loop_
_entity_poly.entity_id
_entity_poly.type
_entity_poly.pdbx_seq_one_letter_code
_entity_poly.pdbx_strand_id
1 'polypeptide(L)'
;MCFDAACQAAMDRAFLTATTIPLLGLAGAVAYKYRPAAWQKSEGKQVIEDPGTGAVFEGKAGARPELDRRGQLAWRALSYQQWPVEAGSEGDRVRIHVGPVNALEPRTFVFTRTLSQPSKVLGVSLPRPMGVVLEEDTRRGRVVVGGFLEGSVAEKRAKVAKLNRVLEDSSVMAGDVLRGFTCTNFVYQTQALFGAKAPQRTIVLYGADKQKW
;
A
#
# COMPACT_ATOMS: atom_id res chain seq x y z
N MET A 1 -32.12 39.91 -30.80
CA MET A 1 -33.14 39.92 -29.72
C MET A 1 -33.89 38.60 -29.82
N CYS A 2 -33.95 37.82 -28.74
CA CYS A 2 -34.79 36.61 -28.66
C CYS A 2 -36.21 37.06 -28.28
N PHE A 3 -37.24 36.52 -28.94
CA PHE A 3 -38.64 36.88 -28.71
C PHE A 3 -39.49 35.74 -28.17
N ASP A 4 -38.91 34.57 -27.90
CA ASP A 4 -39.58 33.44 -27.25
C ASP A 4 -38.81 32.98 -25.99
N ALA A 5 -39.54 32.30 -25.09
CA ALA A 5 -39.00 31.81 -23.82
C ALA A 5 -37.95 30.70 -24.00
N ALA A 6 -38.01 29.94 -25.10
CA ALA A 6 -37.09 28.85 -25.38
C ALA A 6 -35.70 29.36 -25.81
N CYS A 7 -35.68 30.42 -26.63
CA CYS A 7 -34.52 31.16 -27.10
C CYS A 7 -33.85 31.88 -25.94
N GLN A 8 -34.64 32.47 -25.03
CA GLN A 8 -34.10 33.10 -23.83
C GLN A 8 -33.46 32.07 -22.88
N ALA A 9 -34.10 30.92 -22.65
CA ALA A 9 -33.51 29.84 -21.86
C ALA A 9 -32.24 29.24 -22.50
N ALA A 10 -32.16 29.18 -23.83
CA ALA A 10 -30.97 28.72 -24.55
C ALA A 10 -29.81 29.73 -24.44
N MET A 11 -30.10 31.03 -24.56
CA MET A 11 -29.15 32.12 -24.34
C MET A 11 -28.62 32.12 -22.91
N ASP A 12 -29.51 31.97 -21.92
CA ASP A 12 -29.11 31.94 -20.50
C ASP A 12 -28.21 30.73 -20.19
N ARG A 13 -28.52 29.56 -20.77
CA ARG A 13 -27.64 28.37 -20.66
C ARG A 13 -26.29 28.60 -21.33
N ALA A 14 -26.26 29.19 -22.52
CA ALA A 14 -25.03 29.49 -23.24
C ALA A 14 -24.17 30.52 -22.49
N PHE A 15 -24.80 31.52 -21.88
CA PHE A 15 -24.11 32.52 -21.06
C PHE A 15 -23.55 31.88 -19.77
N LEU A 16 -24.34 31.04 -19.10
CA LEU A 16 -23.90 30.33 -17.90
C LEU A 16 -22.74 29.38 -18.21
N THR A 17 -22.78 28.63 -19.30
CA THR A 17 -21.64 27.75 -19.68
C THR A 17 -20.41 28.55 -20.09
N ALA A 18 -20.59 29.65 -20.84
CA ALA A 18 -19.49 30.51 -21.27
C ALA A 18 -18.79 31.22 -20.10
N THR A 19 -19.49 31.48 -19.00
CA THR A 19 -18.91 32.13 -17.81
C THR A 19 -18.41 31.14 -16.75
N THR A 20 -19.09 30.02 -16.54
CA THR A 20 -18.71 29.05 -15.51
C THR A 20 -17.48 28.23 -15.89
N ILE A 21 -17.33 27.81 -17.16
CA ILE A 21 -16.19 27.00 -17.60
C ILE A 21 -14.85 27.74 -17.42
N PRO A 22 -14.67 29.00 -17.84
CA PRO A 22 -13.42 29.74 -17.61
C PRO A 22 -13.15 29.98 -16.13
N LEU A 23 -14.18 30.27 -15.33
CA LEU A 23 -14.01 30.49 -13.89
C LEU A 23 -13.55 29.22 -13.17
N LEU A 24 -14.10 28.05 -13.52
CA LEU A 24 -13.63 26.77 -13.01
C LEU A 24 -12.21 26.45 -13.49
N GLY A 25 -11.88 26.77 -14.75
CA GLY A 25 -10.52 26.63 -15.28
C GLY A 25 -9.50 27.50 -14.54
N LEU A 26 -9.84 28.76 -14.26
CA LEU A 26 -9.03 29.69 -13.48
C LEU A 26 -8.88 29.24 -12.03
N ALA A 27 -9.97 28.83 -11.38
CA ALA A 27 -9.93 28.31 -10.02
C ALA A 27 -9.05 27.05 -9.94
N GLY A 28 -9.15 26.15 -10.92
CA GLY A 28 -8.29 24.97 -11.03
C GLY A 28 -6.81 25.34 -11.24
N ALA A 29 -6.51 26.31 -12.09
CA ALA A 29 -5.14 26.78 -12.33
C ALA A 29 -4.54 27.49 -11.11
N VAL A 30 -5.34 28.28 -10.39
CA VAL A 30 -4.95 28.92 -9.13
C VAL A 30 -4.72 27.86 -8.06
N ALA A 31 -5.64 26.90 -7.90
CA ALA A 31 -5.47 25.80 -6.95
C ALA A 31 -4.23 24.94 -7.26
N TYR A 32 -3.91 24.74 -8.54
CA TYR A 32 -2.69 24.03 -8.95
C TYR A 32 -1.43 24.84 -8.67
N LYS A 33 -1.43 26.14 -8.99
CA LYS A 33 -0.28 27.05 -8.81
C LYS A 33 0.01 27.32 -7.32
N TYR A 34 -1.02 27.42 -6.51
CA TYR A 34 -0.92 27.62 -5.06
C TYR A 34 -1.08 26.32 -4.28
N ARG A 35 -1.05 25.17 -4.97
CA ARG A 35 -0.89 23.90 -4.30
C ARG A 35 0.40 23.99 -3.50
N PRO A 36 0.38 23.80 -2.17
CA PRO A 36 1.61 23.80 -1.41
C PRO A 36 2.55 22.79 -2.05
N ALA A 37 3.80 23.20 -2.30
CA ALA A 37 4.83 22.25 -2.71
C ALA A 37 4.80 21.09 -1.70
N ALA A 38 5.04 19.86 -2.14
CA ALA A 38 5.16 18.67 -1.27
C ALA A 38 6.24 18.81 -0.16
N TRP A 39 6.90 19.97 -0.12
CA TRP A 39 7.91 20.42 0.82
C TRP A 39 7.37 21.61 1.62
N GLN A 40 6.49 21.39 2.60
CA GLN A 40 6.24 22.39 3.63
C GLN A 40 7.10 22.07 4.85
N LYS A 41 8.11 22.91 5.09
CA LYS A 41 8.76 23.01 6.40
C LYS A 41 7.78 23.75 7.33
N SER A 42 6.94 23.03 8.05
CA SER A 42 6.19 23.58 9.17
C SER A 42 6.99 23.37 10.44
N GLU A 43 7.33 24.45 11.16
CA GLU A 43 7.81 24.48 12.55
C GLU A 43 8.65 23.26 13.01
N GLY A 44 9.76 22.99 12.31
CA GLY A 44 10.71 21.94 12.69
C GLY A 44 10.28 20.49 12.42
N LYS A 45 9.08 20.25 11.88
CA LYS A 45 8.60 18.94 11.43
C LYS A 45 8.54 18.92 9.90
N GLN A 46 9.27 17.99 9.28
CA GLN A 46 9.18 17.78 7.84
C GLN A 46 7.99 16.87 7.57
N VAL A 47 6.91 17.46 7.05
CA VAL A 47 5.70 16.78 6.61
C VAL A 47 5.88 16.46 5.14
N ILE A 48 6.03 15.18 4.80
CA ILE A 48 6.06 14.71 3.41
C ILE A 48 4.81 13.89 3.16
N GLU A 49 3.99 14.37 2.24
CA GLU A 49 2.78 13.68 1.79
C GLU A 49 3.10 12.88 0.52
N ASP A 50 2.82 11.58 0.54
CA ASP A 50 2.90 10.77 -0.69
C ASP A 50 1.72 11.10 -1.62
N PRO A 51 1.96 11.58 -2.85
CA PRO A 51 0.91 11.95 -3.79
C PRO A 51 -0.02 10.78 -4.16
N GLY A 52 0.40 9.53 -3.99
CA GLY A 52 -0.44 8.35 -4.27
C GLY A 52 -1.37 7.95 -3.13
N THR A 53 -0.95 8.15 -1.88
CA THR A 53 -1.70 7.68 -0.69
C THR A 53 -2.29 8.77 0.17
N GLY A 54 -1.81 10.01 0.03
CA GLY A 54 -2.07 11.09 0.97
C GLY A 54 -1.50 10.83 2.37
N ALA A 55 -0.65 9.81 2.54
CA ALA A 55 -0.08 9.54 3.85
C ALA A 55 1.07 10.51 4.14
N VAL A 56 1.08 10.98 5.38
CA VAL A 56 2.03 11.97 5.86
C VAL A 56 3.13 11.25 6.65
N PHE A 57 4.37 11.51 6.28
CA PHE A 57 5.51 11.18 7.14
C PHE A 57 5.67 12.26 8.20
N GLU A 58 5.56 11.86 9.47
CA GLU A 58 5.86 12.69 10.64
C GLU A 58 7.14 12.15 11.32
N GLY A 59 8.29 12.67 10.90
CA GLY A 59 9.59 12.33 11.47
C GLY A 59 10.06 13.31 12.57
N LYS A 60 11.08 12.90 13.33
CA LYS A 60 11.82 13.82 14.22
C LYS A 60 12.45 14.96 13.40
N ALA A 61 12.76 16.09 14.05
CA ALA A 61 13.40 17.22 13.38
C ALA A 61 14.71 16.78 12.68
N GLY A 62 14.75 16.90 11.35
CA GLY A 62 15.87 16.46 10.51
C GLY A 62 15.79 15.03 9.96
N ALA A 63 14.81 14.22 10.38
CA ALA A 63 14.55 12.91 9.80
C ALA A 63 14.00 13.08 8.37
N ARG A 64 14.62 12.39 7.42
CA ARG A 64 14.17 12.32 6.03
C ARG A 64 13.46 10.98 5.81
N PRO A 65 12.37 10.90 5.06
CA PRO A 65 11.78 9.62 4.70
C PRO A 65 12.70 8.86 3.76
N GLU A 66 12.66 7.54 3.85
CA GLU A 66 13.29 6.64 2.90
C GLU A 66 12.50 6.65 1.60
N LEU A 67 13.20 6.96 0.51
CA LEU A 67 12.66 6.92 -0.84
C LEU A 67 13.25 5.73 -1.59
N ASP A 68 12.39 5.00 -2.28
CA ASP A 68 12.82 3.98 -3.24
C ASP A 68 13.50 4.65 -4.46
N ARG A 69 14.16 3.86 -5.32
CA ARG A 69 14.78 4.27 -6.58
C ARG A 69 13.84 5.04 -7.53
N ARG A 70 12.52 4.95 -7.30
CA ARG A 70 11.47 5.66 -8.04
C ARG A 70 11.01 6.96 -7.38
N GLY A 71 11.62 7.37 -6.28
CA GLY A 71 11.20 8.54 -5.50
C GLY A 71 9.91 8.33 -4.69
N GLN A 72 9.47 7.08 -4.51
CA GLN A 72 8.28 6.73 -3.72
C GLN A 72 8.65 6.44 -2.27
N LEU A 73 7.77 6.73 -1.32
CA LEU A 73 7.99 6.40 0.10
C LEU A 73 8.18 4.89 0.28
N ALA A 74 9.13 4.51 1.14
CA ALA A 74 9.24 3.17 1.67
C ALA A 74 8.43 3.03 2.96
N TRP A 75 7.80 1.87 3.15
CA TRP A 75 6.80 1.64 4.20
C TRP A 75 7.21 0.53 5.15
N ARG A 76 6.76 0.61 6.40
CA ARG A 76 6.79 -0.49 7.36
C ARG A 76 5.37 -1.02 7.50
N ALA A 77 5.22 -2.33 7.44
CA ALA A 77 3.95 -2.99 7.73
C ALA A 77 3.82 -3.18 9.25
N LEU A 78 2.97 -2.38 9.89
CA LEU A 78 2.64 -2.50 11.31
C LEU A 78 1.17 -2.92 11.44
N SER A 79 0.93 -4.23 11.55
CA SER A 79 -0.42 -4.77 11.47
C SER A 79 -1.11 -4.28 10.18
N TYR A 80 -2.31 -3.69 10.26
CA TYR A 80 -3.08 -3.15 9.13
C TYR A 80 -2.65 -1.74 8.68
N GLN A 81 -1.81 -1.05 9.45
CA GLN A 81 -1.35 0.29 9.14
C GLN A 81 0.01 0.27 8.44
N GLN A 82 0.16 1.13 7.43
CA GLN A 82 1.42 1.33 6.71
C GLN A 82 2.04 2.62 7.22
N TRP A 83 3.26 2.54 7.74
CA TRP A 83 3.96 3.71 8.27
C TRP A 83 5.18 4.05 7.40
N PRO A 84 5.36 5.29 6.93
CA PRO A 84 6.56 5.62 6.16
C PRO A 84 7.81 5.51 7.03
N VAL A 85 8.92 5.10 6.41
CA VAL A 85 10.16 4.74 7.12
C VAL A 85 11.18 5.87 6.99
N GLU A 86 12.04 6.05 8.00
CA GLU A 86 13.14 7.02 7.95
C GLU A 86 14.30 6.51 7.07
N ALA A 87 14.96 7.41 6.35
CA ALA A 87 16.08 7.11 5.49
C ALA A 87 17.23 6.45 6.26
N GLY A 88 17.74 5.33 5.73
CA GLY A 88 18.82 4.57 6.35
C GLY A 88 18.33 3.56 7.38
N SER A 89 17.03 3.30 7.46
CA SER A 89 16.50 2.27 8.35
C SER A 89 17.08 0.89 8.01
N GLU A 90 17.38 0.10 9.04
CA GLU A 90 17.87 -1.26 8.85
C GLU A 90 16.75 -2.22 8.42
N GLY A 91 17.07 -3.12 7.50
CA GLY A 91 16.15 -4.16 7.05
C GLY A 91 16.29 -4.52 5.59
N ASP A 92 15.54 -5.52 5.17
CA ASP A 92 15.44 -5.94 3.78
C ASP A 92 14.24 -5.27 3.10
N ARG A 93 14.43 -4.82 1.86
CA ARG A 93 13.42 -4.11 1.08
C ARG A 93 12.71 -5.08 0.15
N VAL A 94 11.40 -5.21 0.30
CA VAL A 94 10.58 -6.10 -0.50
C VAL A 94 9.49 -5.29 -1.19
N ARG A 95 9.36 -5.48 -2.50
CA ARG A 95 8.40 -4.74 -3.32
C ARG A 95 7.13 -5.56 -3.52
N ILE A 96 6.00 -5.05 -3.04
CA ILE A 96 4.74 -5.77 -2.95
C ILE A 96 3.65 -4.94 -3.61
N HIS A 97 2.82 -5.59 -4.43
CA HIS A 97 1.69 -4.94 -5.09
C HIS A 97 0.52 -4.82 -4.13
N VAL A 98 0.14 -3.59 -3.78
CA VAL A 98 -0.94 -3.25 -2.86
C VAL A 98 -1.80 -2.13 -3.44
N GLY A 99 -2.96 -1.87 -2.84
CA GLY A 99 -3.90 -0.86 -3.32
C GLY A 99 -5.17 -1.48 -3.91
N PRO A 100 -6.00 -0.69 -4.62
CA PRO A 100 -7.23 -1.18 -5.22
C PRO A 100 -7.01 -2.38 -6.11
N VAL A 101 -7.91 -3.37 -6.07
CA VAL A 101 -7.78 -4.61 -6.86
C VAL A 101 -7.64 -4.34 -8.38
N ASN A 102 -8.24 -3.26 -8.88
CA ASN A 102 -8.19 -2.89 -10.30
C ASN A 102 -7.00 -1.96 -10.65
N ALA A 103 -6.26 -1.48 -9.67
CA ALA A 103 -5.17 -0.51 -9.83
C ALA A 103 -4.10 -0.78 -8.76
N LEU A 104 -3.48 -1.96 -8.83
CA LEU A 104 -2.44 -2.34 -7.90
C LEU A 104 -1.16 -1.56 -8.18
N GLU A 105 -0.60 -1.00 -7.12
CA GLU A 105 0.64 -0.24 -7.18
C GLU A 105 1.74 -0.99 -6.43
N PRO A 106 2.91 -1.17 -7.05
CA PRO A 106 4.05 -1.78 -6.39
C PRO A 106 4.65 -0.82 -5.36
N ARG A 107 4.54 -1.15 -4.07
CA ARG A 107 5.14 -0.38 -2.97
C ARG A 107 6.30 -1.12 -2.35
N THR A 108 7.29 -0.37 -1.87
CA THR A 108 8.48 -0.92 -1.23
C THR A 108 8.28 -0.95 0.28
N PHE A 109 8.36 -2.14 0.86
CA PHE A 109 8.23 -2.38 2.28
C PHE A 109 9.58 -2.76 2.89
N VAL A 110 9.90 -2.17 4.05
CA VAL A 110 11.12 -2.41 4.80
C VAL A 110 10.82 -3.35 5.97
N PHE A 111 11.43 -4.53 5.95
CA PHE A 111 11.32 -5.52 7.01
C PHE A 111 12.63 -5.56 7.80
N THR A 112 12.58 -5.22 9.09
CA THR A 112 13.75 -5.31 9.97
C THR A 112 14.21 -6.76 10.09
N ARG A 113 15.52 -7.02 10.14
CA ARG A 113 16.03 -8.37 10.36
C ARG A 113 15.77 -8.80 11.80
N THR A 114 15.13 -9.95 11.95
CA THR A 114 14.73 -10.45 13.27
C THR A 114 15.49 -11.72 13.66
N LEU A 115 16.10 -12.43 12.71
CA LEU A 115 16.90 -13.61 12.96
C LEU A 115 18.36 -13.21 13.13
N SER A 116 19.06 -13.85 14.06
CA SER A 116 20.50 -13.65 14.28
C SER A 116 21.35 -14.31 13.20
N GLN A 117 20.82 -15.36 12.57
CA GLN A 117 21.45 -16.05 11.46
C GLN A 117 21.27 -15.26 10.16
N PRO A 118 22.19 -15.38 9.19
CA PRO A 118 22.02 -14.76 7.87
C PRO A 118 20.76 -15.32 7.20
N SER A 119 19.74 -14.47 7.08
CA SER A 119 18.44 -14.79 6.48
C SER A 119 18.08 -13.79 5.39
N LYS A 120 17.22 -14.20 4.45
CA LYS A 120 16.63 -13.33 3.43
C LYS A 120 15.14 -13.14 3.70
N VAL A 121 14.60 -11.95 3.42
CA VAL A 121 13.15 -11.73 3.39
C VAL A 121 12.68 -11.85 1.94
N LEU A 122 11.70 -12.72 1.72
CA LEU A 122 11.20 -13.06 0.39
C LEU A 122 9.69 -12.82 0.32
N GLY A 123 9.22 -12.36 -0.83
CA GLY A 123 7.79 -12.25 -1.14
C GLY A 123 7.35 -13.43 -2.00
N VAL A 124 6.54 -14.34 -1.45
CA VAL A 124 6.05 -15.52 -2.17
C VAL A 124 4.55 -15.39 -2.44
N SER A 125 4.15 -15.58 -3.70
CA SER A 125 2.74 -15.54 -4.12
C SER A 125 2.23 -16.96 -4.41
N LEU A 126 1.15 -17.34 -3.71
CA LEU A 126 0.50 -18.65 -3.83
C LEU A 126 -0.98 -18.49 -4.23
N PRO A 127 -1.54 -19.43 -5.03
CA PRO A 127 -2.97 -19.45 -5.31
C PRO A 127 -3.77 -19.82 -4.04
N ARG A 128 -5.06 -19.49 -4.03
CA ARG A 128 -5.99 -19.91 -2.96
C ARG A 128 -6.59 -21.29 -3.29
N PRO A 129 -6.80 -22.19 -2.31
CA PRO A 129 -6.30 -22.11 -0.93
C PRO A 129 -4.77 -22.25 -0.87
N MET A 130 -4.12 -21.48 0.01
CA MET A 130 -2.65 -21.42 0.06
C MET A 130 -2.03 -22.76 0.46
N GLY A 131 -2.67 -23.52 1.36
CA GLY A 131 -2.16 -24.81 1.81
C GLY A 131 -0.94 -24.75 2.72
N VAL A 132 -0.70 -23.60 3.36
CA VAL A 132 0.38 -23.41 4.34
C VAL A 132 -0.23 -23.45 5.75
N VAL A 133 0.38 -24.24 6.64
CA VAL A 133 0.01 -24.33 8.05
C VAL A 133 0.96 -23.43 8.83
N LEU A 134 0.39 -22.47 9.54
CA LEU A 134 1.11 -21.49 10.34
C LEU A 134 0.92 -21.78 11.82
N GLU A 135 2.01 -21.78 12.58
CA GLU A 135 2.04 -22.07 14.00
C GLU A 135 2.70 -20.92 14.75
N GLU A 136 2.21 -20.61 15.94
CA GLU A 136 2.85 -19.64 16.83
C GLU A 136 3.97 -20.33 17.63
N ASP A 137 5.21 -19.90 17.40
CA ASP A 137 6.32 -20.21 18.29
C ASP A 137 6.28 -19.23 19.47
N THR A 138 5.60 -19.64 20.55
CA THR A 138 5.42 -18.85 21.78
C THR A 138 6.75 -18.53 22.47
N ARG A 139 7.80 -19.34 22.29
CA ARG A 139 9.12 -19.08 22.89
C ARG A 139 9.81 -17.89 22.24
N ARG A 140 9.61 -17.72 20.94
CA ARG A 140 10.22 -16.65 20.13
C ARG A 140 9.27 -15.49 19.84
N GLY A 141 7.98 -15.66 20.14
CA GLY A 141 6.91 -14.70 19.87
C GLY A 141 6.74 -14.43 18.37
N ARG A 142 6.77 -15.50 17.56
CA ARG A 142 6.77 -15.41 16.10
C ARG A 142 5.88 -16.46 15.48
N VAL A 143 5.35 -16.14 14.31
CA VAL A 143 4.60 -17.10 13.51
C VAL A 143 5.56 -17.78 12.54
N VAL A 144 5.59 -19.10 12.57
CA VAL A 144 6.43 -19.94 11.73
C VAL A 144 5.59 -20.84 10.85
N VAL A 145 6.15 -21.28 9.74
CA VAL A 145 5.53 -22.27 8.88
C VAL A 145 5.74 -23.65 9.52
N GLY A 146 4.70 -24.17 10.17
CA GLY A 146 4.70 -25.49 10.79
C GLY A 146 4.67 -26.62 9.75
N GLY A 147 4.00 -26.40 8.62
CA GLY A 147 3.92 -27.39 7.55
C GLY A 147 3.02 -26.98 6.39
N PHE A 148 2.57 -27.99 5.64
CA PHE A 148 1.72 -27.80 4.47
C PHE A 148 0.57 -28.80 4.49
N LEU A 149 -0.55 -28.41 3.89
CA LEU A 149 -1.63 -29.35 3.61
C LEU A 149 -1.20 -30.30 2.50
N GLU A 150 -1.49 -31.59 2.68
CA GLU A 150 -1.15 -32.63 1.71
C GLU A 150 -1.85 -32.39 0.35
N GLY A 151 -1.09 -32.52 -0.73
CA GLY A 151 -1.56 -32.30 -2.09
C GLY A 151 -1.67 -30.83 -2.51
N SER A 152 -1.41 -29.88 -1.59
CA SER A 152 -1.48 -28.45 -1.87
C SER A 152 -0.40 -27.97 -2.83
N VAL A 153 -0.64 -26.81 -3.46
CA VAL A 153 0.34 -26.17 -4.35
C VAL A 153 1.58 -25.75 -3.56
N ALA A 154 1.42 -25.28 -2.31
CA ALA A 154 2.54 -24.95 -1.44
C ALA A 154 3.41 -26.17 -1.15
N GLU A 155 2.81 -27.32 -0.82
CA GLU A 155 3.55 -28.55 -0.57
C GLU A 155 4.32 -29.01 -1.82
N LYS A 156 3.67 -29.00 -2.99
CA LYS A 156 4.31 -29.39 -4.26
C LYS A 156 5.49 -28.47 -4.59
N ARG A 157 5.33 -27.16 -4.44
CA ARG A 157 6.42 -26.19 -4.65
C ARG A 157 7.55 -26.40 -3.64
N ALA A 158 7.23 -26.64 -2.38
CA ALA A 158 8.20 -26.89 -1.34
C ALA A 158 9.03 -28.15 -1.62
N LYS A 159 8.38 -29.24 -2.06
CA LYS A 159 9.07 -30.48 -2.48
C LYS A 159 10.01 -30.25 -3.67
N VAL A 160 9.58 -29.48 -4.67
CA VAL A 160 10.42 -29.15 -5.84
C VAL A 160 11.61 -28.28 -5.44
N ALA A 161 11.39 -27.27 -4.60
CA ALA A 161 12.45 -26.38 -4.12
C ALA A 161 13.48 -27.10 -3.23
N LYS A 162 13.07 -28.11 -2.45
CA LYS A 162 14.02 -28.98 -1.72
C LYS A 162 14.99 -29.72 -2.64
N LEU A 163 14.58 -30.03 -3.88
CA LEU A 163 15.44 -30.68 -4.87
C LEU A 163 16.27 -29.68 -5.67
N ASN A 164 15.83 -28.42 -5.76
CA ASN A 164 16.47 -27.39 -6.56
C ASN A 164 16.66 -26.08 -5.76
N ARG A 165 17.89 -25.85 -5.31
CA ARG A 165 18.29 -24.65 -4.56
C ARG A 165 17.99 -23.33 -5.26
N VAL A 166 17.92 -23.32 -6.60
CA VAL A 166 17.58 -22.10 -7.35
C VAL A 166 16.11 -21.70 -7.11
N LEU A 167 15.24 -22.69 -6.86
CA LEU A 167 13.81 -22.47 -6.63
C LEU A 167 13.46 -22.27 -5.15
N GLU A 168 14.43 -22.43 -4.25
CA GLU A 168 14.24 -22.24 -2.81
C GLU A 168 13.73 -20.83 -2.49
N ASP A 169 14.32 -19.80 -3.12
CA ASP A 169 13.92 -18.40 -2.93
C ASP A 169 12.49 -18.08 -3.46
N SER A 170 11.83 -19.03 -4.14
CA SER A 170 10.49 -18.86 -4.73
C SER A 170 9.38 -19.65 -4.01
N SER A 171 9.73 -20.43 -2.98
CA SER A 171 8.80 -21.28 -2.27
C SER A 171 8.91 -21.06 -0.77
N VAL A 172 7.77 -21.21 -0.08
CA VAL A 172 7.72 -21.26 1.37
C VAL A 172 8.29 -22.60 1.84
N MET A 173 9.13 -22.59 2.87
CA MET A 173 9.69 -23.76 3.54
C MET A 173 9.17 -23.91 4.97
N ALA A 174 9.15 -25.15 5.46
CA ALA A 174 8.88 -25.40 6.88
C ALA A 174 9.98 -24.80 7.74
N GLY A 175 9.60 -24.08 8.79
CA GLY A 175 10.50 -23.31 9.66
C GLY A 175 10.71 -21.85 9.22
N ASP A 176 10.22 -21.44 8.04
CA ASP A 176 10.25 -20.03 7.65
C ASP A 176 9.40 -19.17 8.59
N VAL A 177 9.82 -17.93 8.81
CA VAL A 177 9.11 -16.98 9.68
C VAL A 177 8.19 -16.12 8.82
N LEU A 178 6.90 -16.11 9.15
CA LEU A 178 5.95 -15.21 8.52
C LEU A 178 6.20 -13.77 8.99
N ARG A 179 6.54 -12.88 8.06
CA ARG A 179 6.74 -11.45 8.34
C ARG A 179 5.53 -10.59 8.01
N GLY A 180 4.72 -11.05 7.06
CA GLY A 180 3.47 -10.40 6.69
C GLY A 180 2.75 -11.16 5.58
N PHE A 181 1.48 -10.83 5.40
CA PHE A 181 0.64 -11.43 4.37
C PHE A 181 -0.27 -10.37 3.75
N THR A 182 -0.65 -10.57 2.49
CA THR A 182 -1.60 -9.68 1.84
C THR A 182 -3.03 -10.19 2.05
N CYS A 183 -3.94 -9.28 2.39
CA CYS A 183 -5.36 -9.56 2.51
C CYS A 183 -6.17 -8.56 1.68
N THR A 184 -7.35 -8.97 1.23
CA THR A 184 -8.30 -8.12 0.52
C THR A 184 -9.28 -7.54 1.53
N ASN A 185 -9.23 -6.24 1.74
CA ASN A 185 -10.15 -5.50 2.59
C ASN A 185 -11.18 -4.74 1.76
N PHE A 186 -12.34 -4.50 2.37
CA PHE A 186 -13.35 -3.58 1.85
C PHE A 186 -13.15 -2.21 2.49
N VAL A 187 -12.86 -1.21 1.68
CA VAL A 187 -12.74 0.18 2.13
C VAL A 187 -14.05 0.91 1.83
N TYR A 188 -14.72 1.33 2.89
CA TYR A 188 -15.94 2.15 2.82
C TYR A 188 -15.54 3.62 2.86
N GLN A 189 -15.53 4.28 1.71
CA GLN A 189 -15.33 5.74 1.65
C GLN A 189 -16.56 6.44 2.25
N THR A 190 -16.42 7.66 2.76
CA THR A 190 -17.55 8.42 3.36
C THR A 190 -18.74 8.56 2.40
N GLN A 191 -18.47 8.65 1.10
CA GLN A 191 -19.49 8.69 0.05
C GLN A 191 -20.21 7.33 -0.16
N ALA A 192 -19.60 6.22 0.26
CA ALA A 192 -20.19 4.89 0.20
C ALA A 192 -21.23 4.64 1.30
N LEU A 193 -21.09 5.31 2.45
CA LEU A 193 -22.04 5.21 3.57
C LEU A 193 -23.46 5.71 3.20
N PHE A 194 -23.55 6.62 2.23
CA PHE A 194 -24.83 7.15 1.72
C PHE A 194 -25.22 6.56 0.35
N GLY A 195 -24.60 5.45 -0.08
CA GLY A 195 -24.96 4.74 -1.31
C GLY A 195 -24.52 5.42 -2.62
N ALA A 196 -23.77 6.53 -2.56
CA ALA A 196 -23.32 7.23 -3.76
C ALA A 196 -22.15 6.51 -4.47
N LYS A 197 -21.42 5.62 -3.78
CA LYS A 197 -20.30 4.87 -4.33
C LYS A 197 -20.20 3.47 -3.73
N ALA A 198 -19.98 2.45 -4.57
CA ALA A 198 -19.78 1.09 -4.08
C ALA A 198 -18.48 0.98 -3.24
N PRO A 199 -18.43 0.11 -2.22
CA PRO A 199 -17.23 -0.14 -1.44
C PRO A 199 -16.11 -0.68 -2.35
N GLN A 200 -14.90 -0.18 -2.15
CA GLN A 200 -13.76 -0.54 -2.97
C GLN A 200 -12.99 -1.69 -2.32
N ARG A 201 -12.66 -2.73 -3.10
CA ARG A 201 -11.77 -3.81 -2.65
C ARG A 201 -10.32 -3.36 -2.79
N THR A 202 -9.57 -3.45 -1.71
CA THR A 202 -8.18 -3.00 -1.62
C THR A 202 -7.33 -4.13 -1.04
N ILE A 203 -6.22 -4.45 -1.70
CA ILE A 203 -5.20 -5.34 -1.19
C ILE A 203 -4.31 -4.56 -0.23
N VAL A 204 -4.24 -5.00 1.01
CA VAL A 204 -3.42 -4.41 2.07
C VAL A 204 -2.43 -5.45 2.56
N LEU A 205 -1.20 -5.02 2.83
CA LEU A 205 -0.20 -5.84 3.49
C LEU A 205 -0.36 -5.73 5.00
N TYR A 206 -0.55 -6.88 5.65
CA TYR A 206 -0.59 -7.02 7.09
C TYR A 206 0.78 -7.45 7.61
N GLY A 207 1.35 -6.68 8.54
CA GLY A 207 2.58 -7.07 9.24
C GLY A 207 2.29 -8.08 10.35
N ALA A 208 3.04 -9.18 10.40
CA ALA A 208 2.91 -10.23 11.43
C ALA A 208 3.86 -10.03 12.62
N ASP A 209 4.80 -9.10 12.53
CA ASP A 209 5.80 -8.88 13.58
C ASP A 209 5.19 -8.35 14.88
N LYS A 210 5.55 -9.01 16.00
CA LYS A 210 5.14 -8.63 17.37
C LYS A 210 3.61 -8.58 17.57
N GLN A 211 2.84 -9.23 16.71
CA GLN A 211 1.40 -9.39 16.86
C GLN A 211 1.10 -10.67 17.63
N LYS A 212 0.00 -10.67 18.38
CA LYS A 212 -0.55 -11.90 18.97
C LYS A 212 -1.25 -12.68 17.86
N TRP A 213 -1.03 -14.00 17.82
CA TRP A 213 -1.60 -14.90 16.82
C TRP A 213 -2.93 -15.49 17.29
#